data_AF-A0A416ZD40-F1
#
_entry.id   AF-A0A416ZD40-F1
#
_cell.length_a   1.000
_cell.length_b   1.000
_cell.length_c   1.000
_cell.angle_alpha   90.00
_cell.angle_beta   90.00
_cell.angle_gamma   90.00
#
_symmetry.space_group_name_H-M   'P 1'
#
loop_
_entity.id
_entity.type
_entity.pdbx_description
1 polymer ?
#
loop_
_entity_poly.entity_id
_entity_poly.type
_entity_poly.pdbx_seq_one_letter_code
_entity_poly.pdbx_strand_id
1 'polypeptide(L)'
;MARIFLLKGDIANPGYVDIPEEATTIREAIYGIGGGIPNGKKFKAVQIGGPSGGLLVEEHLDLPLHFQKLKPYGVRRGDSVITVLDEDRCMVDVACRFMQYTQTEFCGKCVPCREGTKRMNELLWAMRDYRLSESDFHMLTDLGEMISVTAFCNLGRNSYHTLETAIKYFPEEFKDHLRGDCALCELDREPIEPGGLPYNRIRLEIDPGICRGCSKCSRSCHAEAITGVIKSPFVIDPEKCVKCYTCIEACPFDAIQEVEIDG
;
A
#
# COMPACT_ATOMS: atom_id res chain seq x y z
N MET A 1 -29.70 2.94 -13.64
CA MET A 1 -28.92 2.30 -14.72
C MET A 1 -28.11 1.19 -14.09
N ALA A 2 -28.06 -0.01 -14.69
CA ALA A 2 -27.25 -1.11 -14.17
C ALA A 2 -25.79 -0.95 -14.57
N ARG A 3 -24.88 -1.38 -13.70
CA ARG A 3 -23.43 -1.30 -13.92
C ARG A 3 -22.76 -2.58 -13.45
N ILE A 4 -21.72 -2.99 -14.16
CA ILE A 4 -20.91 -4.15 -13.80
C ILE A 4 -19.98 -3.78 -12.63
N PHE A 5 -20.05 -4.57 -11.55
CA PHE A 5 -19.10 -4.56 -10.44
C PHE A 5 -18.35 -5.89 -10.39
N LEU A 6 -17.06 -5.85 -10.04
CA LEU A 6 -16.29 -7.00 -9.60
C LEU A 6 -16.45 -7.15 -8.10
N LEU A 7 -17.12 -8.24 -7.70
CA LEU A 7 -17.23 -8.67 -6.31
C LEU A 7 -16.11 -9.67 -6.01
N LYS A 8 -15.26 -9.38 -5.02
CA LYS A 8 -14.09 -10.19 -4.65
C LYS A 8 -13.81 -10.15 -3.15
N GLY A 9 -12.80 -10.89 -2.71
CA GLY A 9 -12.39 -10.97 -1.31
C GLY A 9 -13.03 -12.17 -0.63
N ASP A 10 -13.41 -12.02 0.63
CA ASP A 10 -13.98 -13.08 1.47
C ASP A 10 -15.48 -13.23 1.21
N ILE A 11 -15.83 -13.68 0.00
CA ILE A 11 -17.21 -13.80 -0.49
C ILE A 11 -17.45 -15.17 -1.14
N ALA A 12 -18.65 -15.73 -0.96
CA ALA A 12 -18.99 -17.07 -1.46
C ALA A 12 -19.02 -17.14 -3.00
N ASN A 13 -19.58 -16.12 -3.65
CA ASN A 13 -19.74 -16.05 -5.10
C ASN A 13 -18.96 -14.85 -5.66
N PRO A 14 -17.62 -14.93 -5.80
CA PRO A 14 -16.85 -13.88 -6.43
C PRO A 14 -17.12 -13.84 -7.94
N GLY A 15 -17.10 -12.65 -8.54
CA GLY A 15 -17.31 -12.51 -9.98
C GLY A 15 -17.77 -11.12 -10.41
N TYR A 16 -18.03 -11.00 -11.71
CA TYR A 16 -18.64 -9.80 -12.28
C TYR A 16 -20.17 -9.88 -12.17
N VAL A 17 -20.78 -8.83 -11.63
CA VAL A 17 -22.22 -8.77 -11.34
C VAL A 17 -22.81 -7.46 -11.86
N ASP A 18 -23.96 -7.54 -12.51
CA ASP A 18 -24.72 -6.37 -12.95
C ASP A 18 -25.58 -5.85 -11.79
N ILE A 19 -25.26 -4.65 -11.29
CA ILE A 19 -25.93 -4.04 -10.15
C ILE A 19 -26.67 -2.77 -10.59
N PRO A 20 -27.98 -2.67 -10.35
CA PRO A 20 -28.71 -1.40 -10.39
C PRO A 20 -28.29 -0.48 -9.22
N GLU A 21 -27.33 0.42 -9.46
CA GLU A 21 -26.64 1.21 -8.39
C GLU A 21 -27.58 1.93 -7.39
N GLU A 22 -28.73 2.44 -7.84
CA GLU A 22 -29.69 3.16 -6.97
C GLU A 22 -30.64 2.25 -6.19
N ALA A 23 -30.83 1.01 -6.63
CA ALA A 23 -31.80 0.08 -6.07
C ALA A 23 -31.16 -1.07 -5.31
N THR A 24 -29.83 -1.13 -5.24
CA THR A 24 -29.10 -2.19 -4.55
C THR A 24 -28.19 -1.58 -3.49
N THR A 25 -28.40 -2.02 -2.25
CA THR A 25 -27.54 -1.70 -1.11
C THR A 25 -26.26 -2.53 -1.13
N ILE A 26 -25.27 -2.10 -0.36
CA ILE A 26 -24.05 -2.90 -0.13
C ILE A 26 -24.43 -4.27 0.45
N ARG A 27 -25.38 -4.32 1.38
CA ARG A 27 -25.89 -5.56 1.99
C ARG A 27 -26.43 -6.53 0.95
N GLU A 28 -27.27 -6.07 0.04
CA GLU A 28 -27.86 -6.90 -1.01
C GLU A 28 -26.80 -7.40 -1.99
N ALA A 29 -25.80 -6.58 -2.32
CA ALA A 29 -24.70 -7.02 -3.16
C ALA A 29 -23.85 -8.12 -2.49
N ILE A 30 -23.57 -7.99 -1.20
CA ILE A 30 -22.74 -8.95 -0.46
C ILE A 30 -23.53 -10.24 -0.15
N TYR A 31 -24.68 -10.13 0.52
CA TYR A 31 -25.43 -11.28 1.03
C TYR A 31 -26.43 -11.84 0.04
N GLY A 32 -27.04 -10.99 -0.79
CA GLY A 32 -28.01 -11.41 -1.80
C GLY A 32 -27.32 -11.98 -3.04
N ILE A 33 -26.50 -11.17 -3.70
CA ILE A 33 -25.84 -11.54 -4.96
C ILE A 33 -24.59 -12.39 -4.67
N GLY A 34 -23.72 -11.92 -3.78
CA GLY A 34 -22.45 -12.58 -3.46
C GLY A 34 -22.55 -13.81 -2.56
N GLY A 35 -23.74 -14.14 -2.06
CA GLY A 35 -23.96 -15.32 -1.20
C GLY A 35 -23.39 -15.18 0.22
N GLY A 36 -22.97 -13.99 0.62
CA GLY A 36 -22.43 -13.70 1.95
C GLY A 36 -20.99 -14.16 2.14
N ILE A 37 -20.56 -14.17 3.41
CA ILE A 37 -19.20 -14.55 3.79
C ILE A 37 -19.10 -16.08 3.88
N PRO A 38 -18.05 -16.70 3.30
CA PRO A 38 -17.84 -18.14 3.37
C PRO A 38 -17.80 -18.68 4.80
N ASN A 39 -18.20 -19.94 4.98
CA ASN A 39 -18.13 -20.67 6.25
C ASN A 39 -18.92 -20.04 7.42
N GLY A 40 -19.87 -19.13 7.14
CA GLY A 40 -20.67 -18.48 8.17
C GLY A 40 -19.89 -17.52 9.07
N LYS A 41 -18.70 -17.08 8.62
CA LYS A 41 -17.91 -16.05 9.31
C LYS A 41 -18.61 -14.70 9.26
N LYS A 42 -18.18 -13.80 10.14
CA LYS A 42 -18.73 -12.45 10.21
C LYS A 42 -18.11 -11.52 9.18
N PHE A 43 -18.95 -10.60 8.71
CA PHE A 43 -18.50 -9.45 7.94
C PHE A 43 -17.73 -8.50 8.85
N LYS A 44 -16.57 -8.04 8.38
CA LYS A 44 -15.77 -7.03 9.10
C LYS A 44 -15.80 -5.69 8.38
N ALA A 45 -15.48 -5.69 7.10
CA ALA A 45 -15.47 -4.48 6.28
C ALA A 45 -15.67 -4.79 4.80
N VAL A 46 -15.98 -3.75 4.03
CA VAL A 46 -15.90 -3.76 2.57
C VAL A 46 -15.13 -2.56 2.10
N GLN A 47 -14.23 -2.77 1.14
CA GLN A 47 -13.58 -1.69 0.42
C GLN A 47 -14.25 -1.52 -0.94
N ILE A 48 -14.71 -0.31 -1.20
CA ILE A 48 -15.28 0.08 -2.50
C ILE A 48 -14.40 1.20 -3.06
N GLY A 49 -13.99 1.09 -4.31
CA GLY A 49 -13.05 2.05 -4.93
C GLY A 49 -11.61 1.61 -5.02
N GLY A 50 -11.39 0.32 -4.80
CA GLY A 50 -10.07 -0.29 -4.85
C GLY A 50 -9.07 0.41 -3.92
N PRO A 51 -7.78 0.51 -4.29
CA PRO A 51 -6.71 0.99 -3.41
C PRO A 51 -6.85 2.45 -2.98
N SER A 52 -7.67 3.24 -3.69
CA SER A 52 -7.93 4.65 -3.37
C SER A 52 -9.26 4.87 -2.63
N GLY A 53 -9.98 3.79 -2.37
CA GLY A 53 -11.27 3.77 -1.67
C GLY A 53 -11.11 3.64 -0.16
N GLY A 54 -12.21 3.87 0.57
CA GLY A 54 -12.26 3.71 2.02
C GLY A 54 -12.82 2.37 2.43
N LEU A 55 -12.57 2.00 3.69
CA LEU A 55 -13.25 0.91 4.35
C LEU A 55 -14.62 1.36 4.85
N LEU A 56 -15.61 0.53 4.61
CA LEU A 56 -16.99 0.67 5.08
C LEU A 56 -17.30 -0.51 6.00
N VAL A 57 -17.79 -0.22 7.20
CA VAL A 57 -18.17 -1.22 8.21
C VAL A 57 -19.68 -1.48 8.24
N GLU A 58 -20.13 -2.31 9.16
CA GLU A 58 -21.52 -2.82 9.24
C GLU A 58 -22.59 -1.72 9.19
N GLU A 59 -22.33 -0.57 9.83
CA GLU A 59 -23.25 0.59 9.84
C GLU A 59 -23.53 1.18 8.45
N HIS A 60 -22.68 0.86 7.46
CA HIS A 60 -22.80 1.36 6.10
C HIS A 60 -23.48 0.36 5.14
N LEU A 61 -23.77 -0.86 5.57
CA LEU A 61 -24.26 -1.91 4.67
C LEU A 61 -25.58 -1.56 3.98
N ASP A 62 -26.40 -0.72 4.62
CA ASP A 62 -27.70 -0.30 4.06
C ASP A 62 -27.59 0.94 3.15
N LEU A 63 -26.36 1.43 2.90
CA LEU A 63 -26.13 2.47 1.90
C LEU A 63 -26.34 1.91 0.48
N PRO A 64 -27.00 2.66 -0.42
CA PRO A 64 -27.05 2.32 -1.84
C PRO A 64 -25.64 2.30 -2.45
N LEU A 65 -25.40 1.38 -3.40
CA LEU A 65 -24.18 1.34 -4.21
C LEU A 65 -24.04 2.50 -5.22
N HIS A 66 -24.84 3.55 -5.04
CA HIS A 66 -24.82 4.74 -5.84
C HIS A 66 -23.66 5.66 -5.44
N PHE A 67 -22.80 6.00 -6.41
CA PHE A 67 -21.56 6.75 -6.16
C PHE A 67 -21.77 8.06 -5.40
N GLN A 68 -22.89 8.78 -5.58
CA GLN A 68 -23.11 10.04 -4.83
C GLN A 68 -23.31 9.79 -3.33
N LYS A 69 -23.89 8.64 -2.96
CA LYS A 69 -24.08 8.25 -1.56
C LYS A 69 -22.77 7.76 -0.94
N LEU A 70 -21.91 7.16 -1.76
CA LEU A 70 -20.62 6.62 -1.33
C LEU A 70 -19.45 7.61 -1.46
N LYS A 71 -19.64 8.75 -2.13
CA LYS A 71 -18.63 9.82 -2.29
C LYS A 71 -18.03 10.31 -0.97
N PRO A 72 -18.80 10.50 0.13
CA PRO A 72 -18.23 10.87 1.42
C PRO A 72 -17.25 9.84 2.00
N TYR A 73 -17.29 8.59 1.52
CA TYR A 73 -16.44 7.48 1.97
C TYR A 73 -15.27 7.20 1.02
N GLY A 74 -14.99 8.12 0.09
CA GLY A 74 -13.86 8.02 -0.85
C GLY A 74 -14.16 7.24 -2.14
N VAL A 75 -15.39 6.74 -2.31
CA VAL A 75 -15.80 6.05 -3.55
C VAL A 75 -16.05 7.05 -4.66
N ARG A 76 -15.47 6.81 -5.83
CA ARG A 76 -15.56 7.67 -7.00
C ARG A 76 -16.44 7.06 -8.08
N ARG A 77 -17.01 7.93 -8.92
CA ARG A 77 -17.67 7.47 -10.14
C ARG A 77 -16.63 6.79 -11.02
N GLY A 78 -16.88 5.56 -11.45
CA GLY A 78 -15.87 4.75 -12.16
C GLY A 78 -15.32 3.61 -11.31
N ASP A 79 -15.46 3.68 -10.00
CA ASP A 79 -15.13 2.57 -9.12
C ASP A 79 -16.13 1.44 -9.29
N SER A 80 -15.63 0.23 -9.51
CA SER A 80 -16.45 -0.95 -9.79
C SER A 80 -15.93 -2.19 -9.07
N VAL A 81 -14.97 -2.04 -8.15
CA VAL A 81 -14.43 -3.17 -7.37
C VAL A 81 -14.97 -3.07 -5.95
N ILE A 82 -15.58 -4.15 -5.49
CA ILE A 82 -16.08 -4.35 -4.14
C ILE A 82 -15.27 -5.51 -3.54
N THR A 83 -14.39 -5.20 -2.59
CA THR A 83 -13.57 -6.20 -1.89
C THR A 83 -14.12 -6.40 -0.49
N VAL A 84 -14.68 -7.57 -0.22
CA VAL A 84 -15.25 -7.94 1.08
C VAL A 84 -14.16 -8.54 1.98
N LEU A 85 -14.17 -8.17 3.26
CA LEU A 85 -13.19 -8.59 4.27
C LEU A 85 -13.94 -9.23 5.45
N ASP A 86 -13.57 -10.46 5.80
CA ASP A 86 -14.13 -11.18 6.95
C ASP A 86 -13.43 -10.83 8.28
N GLU A 87 -13.93 -11.42 9.38
CA GLU A 87 -13.42 -11.18 10.74
C GLU A 87 -11.95 -11.59 10.95
N ASP A 88 -11.38 -12.44 10.10
CA ASP A 88 -9.99 -12.90 10.22
C ASP A 88 -8.98 -11.95 9.56
N ARG A 89 -9.45 -10.92 8.83
CA ARG A 89 -8.57 -9.97 8.14
C ARG A 89 -8.01 -8.91 9.08
N CYS A 90 -6.70 -8.91 9.34
CA CYS A 90 -6.03 -7.81 10.06
C CYS A 90 -6.03 -6.50 9.24
N MET A 91 -6.52 -5.42 9.84
CA MET A 91 -6.64 -4.12 9.16
C MET A 91 -5.30 -3.41 8.94
N VAL A 92 -4.29 -3.71 9.77
CA VAL A 92 -2.91 -3.26 9.54
C VAL A 92 -2.31 -3.97 8.32
N ASP A 93 -2.49 -5.29 8.21
CA ASP A 93 -2.06 -6.06 7.02
C ASP A 93 -2.74 -5.58 5.75
N VAL A 94 -4.05 -5.35 5.82
CA VAL A 94 -4.85 -4.78 4.72
C VAL A 94 -4.26 -3.43 4.29
N ALA A 95 -3.99 -2.51 5.22
CA ALA A 95 -3.36 -1.22 4.92
C ALA A 95 -1.96 -1.37 4.29
N CYS A 96 -1.13 -2.31 4.77
CA CYS A 96 0.20 -2.59 4.21
C CYS A 96 0.11 -3.01 2.74
N ARG A 97 -0.75 -3.99 2.42
CA ARG A 97 -0.92 -4.49 1.05
C ARG A 97 -1.39 -3.39 0.10
N PHE A 98 -2.27 -2.50 0.56
CA PHE A 98 -2.74 -1.38 -0.26
C PHE A 98 -1.67 -0.30 -0.46
N MET A 99 -0.88 0.00 0.57
CA MET A 99 0.23 0.94 0.42
C MET A 99 1.26 0.39 -0.57
N GLN A 100 1.57 -0.90 -0.51
CA GLN A 100 2.43 -1.59 -1.47
C GLN A 100 1.90 -1.50 -2.91
N TYR A 101 0.59 -1.72 -3.10
CA TYR A 101 -0.04 -1.54 -4.42
C TYR A 101 0.11 -0.09 -4.91
N THR A 102 -0.18 0.89 -4.06
CA THR A 102 -0.08 2.31 -4.41
C THR A 102 1.34 2.71 -4.79
N GLN A 103 2.33 2.14 -4.11
CA GLN A 103 3.76 2.24 -4.41
C GLN A 103 4.19 1.50 -5.68
N THR A 104 3.37 0.63 -6.26
CA THR A 104 3.66 0.00 -7.56
C THR A 104 3.09 0.82 -8.70
N GLU A 105 1.95 1.48 -8.48
CA GLU A 105 1.20 2.22 -9.52
C GLU A 105 1.53 3.73 -9.56
N PHE A 106 2.44 4.23 -8.72
CA PHE A 106 2.74 5.66 -8.68
C PHE A 106 3.51 6.11 -9.94
N CYS A 107 3.20 7.31 -10.43
CA CYS A 107 3.82 7.86 -11.64
C CYS A 107 5.10 8.69 -11.40
N GLY A 108 5.57 8.78 -10.15
CA GLY A 108 6.80 9.50 -9.77
C GLY A 108 6.76 11.04 -9.85
N LYS A 109 5.66 11.65 -10.34
CA LYS A 109 5.62 13.08 -10.70
C LYS A 109 5.70 14.05 -9.53
N CYS A 110 5.03 13.79 -8.41
CA CYS A 110 4.97 14.71 -7.27
C CYS A 110 5.74 14.14 -6.07
N VAL A 111 6.60 14.97 -5.48
CA VAL A 111 7.49 14.59 -4.37
C VAL A 111 6.70 14.07 -3.16
N PRO A 112 5.58 14.68 -2.71
CA PRO A 112 4.82 14.14 -1.59
C PRO A 112 4.33 12.72 -1.84
N CYS A 113 3.86 12.40 -3.05
CA CYS A 113 3.45 11.05 -3.37
C CYS A 113 4.66 10.10 -3.44
N ARG A 114 5.70 10.46 -4.22
CA ARG A 114 6.85 9.59 -4.47
C ARG A 114 7.62 9.23 -3.19
N GLU A 115 7.98 10.23 -2.38
CA GLU A 115 8.76 10.01 -1.16
C GLU A 115 7.87 9.72 0.04
N GLY A 116 6.72 10.40 0.13
CA GLY A 116 5.83 10.26 1.27
C GLY A 116 5.17 8.89 1.33
N THR A 117 4.61 8.38 0.23
CA THR A 117 3.99 7.05 0.27
C THR A 117 5.03 5.92 0.44
N LYS A 118 6.29 6.16 0.03
CA LYS A 118 7.42 5.27 0.35
C LYS A 118 7.64 5.23 1.86
N ARG A 119 7.77 6.39 2.50
CA ARG A 119 7.97 6.46 3.95
C ARG A 119 6.77 5.92 4.74
N MET A 120 5.53 6.14 4.27
CA MET A 120 4.34 5.52 4.88
C MET A 120 4.40 3.99 4.81
N ASN A 121 4.82 3.44 3.67
CA ASN A 121 4.98 2.00 3.51
C ASN A 121 5.98 1.47 4.55
N GLU A 122 7.14 2.13 4.70
CA GLU A 122 8.16 1.74 5.68
C GLU A 122 7.60 1.69 7.12
N LEU A 123 6.85 2.72 7.52
CA LEU A 123 6.23 2.80 8.84
C LEU A 123 5.14 1.75 9.04
N LEU A 124 4.30 1.50 8.02
CA LEU A 124 3.27 0.46 8.07
C LEU A 124 3.85 -0.94 8.24
N TRP A 125 4.94 -1.23 7.53
CA TRP A 125 5.60 -2.52 7.70
C TRP A 125 6.28 -2.63 9.07
N ALA A 126 6.92 -1.57 9.57
CA ALA A 126 7.43 -1.56 10.94
C ALA A 126 6.31 -1.78 11.97
N MET A 127 5.11 -1.27 11.72
CA MET A 127 3.92 -1.50 12.55
C MET A 127 3.45 -2.95 12.51
N ARG A 128 3.39 -3.51 11.30
CA ARG A 128 3.04 -4.91 11.08
C ARG A 128 3.96 -5.85 11.85
N ASP A 129 5.23 -5.49 11.97
CA ASP A 129 6.27 -6.25 12.68
C ASP A 129 6.43 -5.87 14.17
N TYR A 130 5.51 -5.07 14.74
CA TYR A 130 5.54 -4.65 16.14
C TYR A 130 6.78 -3.84 16.54
N ARG A 131 7.39 -3.14 15.58
CA ARG A 131 8.61 -2.31 15.77
C ARG A 131 8.32 -0.81 15.70
N LEU A 132 7.08 -0.41 15.41
CA LEU A 132 6.70 0.99 15.32
C LEU A 132 6.48 1.58 16.72
N SER A 133 7.10 2.72 17.00
CA SER A 133 6.82 3.48 18.22
C SER A 133 5.54 4.30 18.09
N GLU A 134 4.95 4.73 19.21
CA GLU A 134 3.81 5.67 19.17
C GLU A 134 4.15 6.98 18.45
N SER A 135 5.38 7.48 18.61
CA SER A 135 5.85 8.68 17.90
C SER A 135 5.90 8.46 16.38
N ASP A 136 6.34 7.28 15.95
CA ASP A 136 6.38 6.94 14.52
C ASP A 136 4.98 6.67 13.96
N PHE A 137 4.04 6.22 14.80
CA PHE A 137 2.63 6.12 14.43
C PHE A 137 2.01 7.51 14.18
N HIS A 138 2.30 8.50 15.02
CA HIS A 138 1.92 9.88 14.76
C HIS A 138 2.56 10.41 13.46
N MET A 139 3.83 10.08 13.22
CA MET A 139 4.49 10.44 11.96
C MET A 139 3.80 9.80 10.75
N LEU A 140 3.35 8.55 10.85
CA LEU A 140 2.61 7.86 9.80
C LEU A 140 1.30 8.58 9.45
N THR A 141 0.53 9.00 10.46
CA THR A 141 -0.74 9.71 10.25
C THR A 141 -0.50 11.11 9.69
N ASP A 142 0.45 11.87 10.24
CA ASP A 142 0.78 13.22 9.77
C ASP A 142 1.25 13.21 8.31
N LEU A 143 2.04 12.20 7.94
CA LEU A 143 2.52 12.01 6.58
C LEU A 143 1.36 11.71 5.62
N GLY A 144 0.44 10.84 6.01
CA GLY A 144 -0.77 10.53 5.24
C GLY A 144 -1.64 11.76 5.00
N GLU A 145 -1.89 12.54 6.04
CA GLU A 145 -2.65 13.80 5.95
C GLU A 145 -1.95 14.81 5.04
N MET A 146 -0.63 14.98 5.17
CA MET A 146 0.15 15.88 4.32
C MET A 146 0.07 15.48 2.85
N ILE A 147 0.18 14.19 2.52
CA ILE A 147 0.06 13.72 1.14
C ILE A 147 -1.34 13.95 0.60
N SER A 148 -2.38 13.77 1.43
CA SER A 148 -3.78 13.92 1.01
C SER A 148 -4.09 15.32 0.47
N VAL A 149 -3.42 16.36 0.98
CA VAL A 149 -3.63 17.76 0.59
C VAL A 149 -2.59 18.27 -0.41
N THR A 150 -1.38 17.70 -0.45
CA THR A 150 -0.27 18.19 -1.30
C THR A 150 -0.09 17.41 -2.60
N ALA A 151 -0.62 16.19 -2.71
CA ALA A 151 -0.47 15.39 -3.92
C ALA A 151 -1.22 16.01 -5.12
N PHE A 152 -0.61 15.89 -6.30
CA PHE A 152 -1.12 16.51 -7.52
C PHE A 152 -2.40 15.84 -8.03
N CYS A 153 -2.41 14.51 -8.09
CA CYS A 153 -3.53 13.73 -8.63
C CYS A 153 -4.33 13.03 -7.53
N ASN A 154 -5.53 12.60 -7.90
CA ASN A 154 -6.47 11.90 -7.01
C ASN A 154 -5.99 10.54 -6.51
N LEU A 155 -5.04 9.88 -7.21
CA LEU A 155 -4.42 8.66 -6.71
C LEU A 155 -3.55 8.97 -5.50
N GLY A 156 -2.64 9.95 -5.62
CA GLY A 156 -1.79 10.38 -4.51
C GLY A 156 -2.60 10.94 -3.34
N ARG A 157 -3.62 11.78 -3.60
CA ARG A 157 -4.47 12.35 -2.55
C ARG A 157 -5.24 11.29 -1.74
N ASN A 158 -5.53 10.15 -2.35
CA ASN A 158 -6.27 9.06 -1.70
C ASN A 158 -5.36 7.90 -1.25
N SER A 159 -4.04 8.02 -1.38
CA SER A 159 -3.10 6.97 -0.95
C SER A 159 -3.18 6.66 0.55
N TYR A 160 -3.64 7.63 1.35
CA TYR A 160 -3.86 7.48 2.79
C TYR A 160 -5.26 6.98 3.16
N HIS A 161 -6.24 7.08 2.26
CA HIS A 161 -7.67 6.98 2.62
C HIS A 161 -8.07 5.60 3.18
N THR A 162 -7.47 4.52 2.66
CA THR A 162 -7.68 3.18 3.24
C THR A 162 -7.08 3.06 4.64
N LEU A 163 -5.88 3.60 4.87
CA LEU A 163 -5.25 3.60 6.20
C LEU A 163 -6.03 4.48 7.18
N GLU A 164 -6.45 5.67 6.77
CA GLU A 164 -7.26 6.59 7.58
C GLU A 164 -8.54 5.92 8.06
N THR A 165 -9.29 5.29 7.14
CA THR A 165 -10.53 4.58 7.50
C THR A 165 -10.27 3.32 8.32
N ALA A 166 -9.15 2.61 8.10
CA ALA A 166 -8.73 1.49 8.94
C ALA A 166 -8.48 1.94 10.38
N ILE A 167 -7.71 3.01 10.59
CA ILE A 167 -7.44 3.59 11.91
C ILE A 167 -8.74 4.04 12.58
N LYS A 168 -9.62 4.70 11.82
CA LYS A 168 -10.90 5.22 12.32
C LYS A 168 -11.82 4.11 12.82
N TYR A 169 -11.99 3.05 12.03
CA TYR A 169 -12.99 2.01 12.31
C TYR A 169 -12.44 0.85 13.13
N PHE A 170 -11.13 0.62 13.10
CA PHE A 170 -10.47 -0.50 13.79
C PHE A 170 -9.29 -0.04 14.66
N PRO A 171 -9.44 1.01 15.50
CA PRO A 171 -8.33 1.58 16.26
C PRO A 171 -7.67 0.57 17.21
N GLU A 172 -8.43 -0.40 17.72
CA GLU A 172 -7.90 -1.43 18.62
C GLU A 172 -6.88 -2.33 17.91
N GLU A 173 -7.07 -2.67 16.64
CA GLU A 173 -6.06 -3.48 15.91
C GLU A 173 -4.74 -2.72 15.73
N PHE A 174 -4.80 -1.39 15.60
CA PHE A 174 -3.60 -0.56 15.54
C PHE A 174 -2.90 -0.49 16.91
N LYS A 175 -3.67 -0.41 18.00
CA LYS A 175 -3.12 -0.49 19.37
C LYS A 175 -2.50 -1.86 19.65
N ASP A 176 -3.13 -2.94 19.19
CA ASP A 176 -2.61 -4.30 19.36
C ASP A 176 -1.25 -4.46 18.64
N HIS A 177 -1.13 -3.90 17.43
CA HIS A 177 0.15 -3.84 16.72
C HIS A 177 1.21 -2.99 17.43
N LEU A 178 0.83 -1.90 18.10
CA LEU A 178 1.79 -1.11 18.88
C LEU A 178 2.24 -1.84 20.15
N ARG A 179 1.41 -2.74 20.69
CA ARG A 179 1.74 -3.57 21.87
C ARG A 179 2.45 -4.88 21.51
N GLY A 180 2.30 -5.37 20.28
CA GLY A 180 2.84 -6.65 19.83
C GLY A 180 1.95 -7.86 20.14
N ASP A 181 0.63 -7.69 20.17
CA ASP A 181 -0.33 -8.72 20.58
C ASP A 181 -1.50 -8.91 19.59
N CYS A 182 -1.31 -8.59 18.30
CA CYS A 182 -2.39 -8.70 17.30
C CYS A 182 -2.77 -10.16 17.00
N ALA A 183 -3.97 -10.56 17.41
CA ALA A 183 -4.48 -11.92 17.24
C ALA A 183 -4.82 -12.32 15.77
N LEU A 184 -4.87 -11.37 14.85
CA LEU A 184 -5.35 -11.56 13.47
C LEU A 184 -4.23 -11.63 12.43
N CYS A 185 -2.99 -11.30 12.81
CA CYS A 185 -1.89 -11.29 11.88
C CYS A 185 -1.36 -12.72 11.69
N GLU A 186 -1.64 -13.34 10.53
CA GLU A 186 -1.10 -14.66 10.16
C GLU A 186 0.45 -14.73 10.22
N LEU A 187 1.12 -13.57 10.11
CA LEU A 187 2.59 -13.42 10.16
C LEU A 187 3.22 -13.46 11.56
N ASP A 188 2.46 -13.70 12.62
CA ASP A 188 3.03 -14.10 13.93
C ASP A 188 3.87 -15.41 13.85
N ARG A 189 3.92 -16.07 12.68
CA ARG A 189 4.65 -17.33 12.47
C ARG A 189 6.02 -17.19 11.84
N GLU A 190 6.35 -16.08 11.19
CA GLU A 190 7.71 -15.82 10.72
C GLU A 190 8.10 -14.35 10.96
N PRO A 191 8.86 -14.05 12.04
CA PRO A 191 9.34 -12.71 12.27
C PRO A 191 10.20 -12.27 11.09
N ILE A 192 9.85 -11.14 10.47
CA ILE A 192 10.73 -10.47 9.54
C ILE A 192 11.96 -10.02 10.34
N GLU A 193 13.10 -10.68 10.12
CA GLU A 193 14.37 -10.27 10.75
C GLU A 193 14.63 -8.78 10.48
N PRO A 194 15.32 -8.05 11.38
CA PRO A 194 15.74 -6.68 11.12
C PRO A 194 16.47 -6.57 9.77
N GLY A 195 15.80 -6.03 8.75
CA GLY A 195 16.31 -6.02 7.36
C GLY A 195 15.48 -6.80 6.35
N GLY A 196 14.49 -7.60 6.77
CA GLY A 196 13.67 -8.45 5.90
C GLY A 196 12.44 -7.75 5.29
N LEU A 197 12.33 -6.43 5.41
CA LEU A 197 11.28 -5.65 4.74
C LEU A 197 11.46 -5.79 3.22
N PRO A 198 10.40 -5.90 2.37
CA PRO A 198 10.57 -6.11 0.93
C PRO A 198 11.46 -5.06 0.25
N TYR A 199 11.42 -3.81 0.75
CA TYR A 199 12.29 -2.73 0.28
C TYR A 199 13.69 -2.75 0.90
N ASN A 200 13.91 -3.45 2.01
CA ASN A 200 15.25 -3.72 2.56
C ASN A 200 15.92 -4.93 1.90
N ARG A 201 15.13 -5.85 1.32
CA ARG A 201 15.62 -6.96 0.49
C ARG A 201 16.10 -6.48 -0.87
N ILE A 202 15.68 -5.32 -1.36
CA ILE A 202 16.18 -4.81 -2.65
C ILE A 202 17.36 -3.88 -2.39
N ARG A 203 18.54 -4.21 -2.92
CA ARG A 203 19.68 -3.28 -3.01
C ARG A 203 19.97 -2.96 -4.46
N LEU A 204 20.53 -1.77 -4.69
CA LEU A 204 21.05 -1.40 -5.99
C LEU A 204 22.49 -1.88 -6.09
N GLU A 205 22.79 -2.63 -7.14
CA GLU A 205 24.16 -3.05 -7.46
C GLU A 205 24.57 -2.56 -8.84
N ILE A 206 25.87 -2.28 -8.99
CA ILE A 206 26.47 -1.97 -10.27
C ILE A 206 27.13 -3.24 -10.80
N ASP A 207 26.72 -3.72 -11.97
CA ASP A 207 27.35 -4.84 -12.65
C ASP A 207 28.73 -4.40 -13.18
N PRO A 208 29.84 -4.97 -12.68
CA PRO A 208 31.19 -4.61 -13.09
C PRO A 208 31.51 -5.03 -14.53
N GLY A 209 30.82 -6.02 -15.10
CA GLY A 209 30.96 -6.45 -16.49
C GLY A 209 30.36 -5.47 -17.49
N ILE A 210 29.35 -4.72 -17.08
CA ILE A 210 28.67 -3.72 -17.92
C ILE A 210 29.22 -2.31 -17.66
N CYS A 211 29.58 -1.99 -16.41
CA CYS A 211 30.02 -0.66 -15.99
C CYS A 211 31.32 -0.22 -16.68
N ARG A 212 31.26 0.92 -17.38
CA ARG A 212 32.43 1.53 -18.06
C ARG A 212 33.17 2.59 -17.24
N GLY A 213 32.76 2.83 -15.99
CA GLY A 213 33.46 3.77 -15.10
C GLY A 213 33.36 5.24 -15.48
N CYS A 214 32.19 5.69 -15.98
CA CYS A 214 31.98 7.07 -16.46
C CYS A 214 31.58 8.10 -15.39
N SER A 215 31.47 7.69 -14.12
CA SER A 215 31.10 8.47 -12.92
C SER A 215 29.74 9.19 -12.90
N LYS A 216 28.91 9.10 -13.94
CA LYS A 216 27.58 9.74 -13.98
C LYS A 216 26.69 9.35 -12.79
N CYS A 217 26.61 8.06 -12.46
CA CYS A 217 25.84 7.55 -11.33
C CYS A 217 26.28 8.15 -9.99
N SER A 218 27.60 8.24 -9.76
CA SER A 218 28.17 8.82 -8.54
C SER A 218 27.90 10.32 -8.44
N ARG A 219 28.06 11.07 -9.54
CA ARG A 219 27.72 12.51 -9.58
C ARG A 219 26.25 12.81 -9.36
N SER A 220 25.36 11.88 -9.70
CA SER A 220 23.92 11.99 -9.47
C SER A 220 23.46 11.51 -8.08
N CYS A 221 24.36 10.93 -7.27
CA CYS A 221 24.02 10.35 -5.99
C CYS A 221 24.06 11.40 -4.86
N HIS A 222 22.89 11.92 -4.49
CA HIS A 222 22.74 12.89 -3.39
C HIS A 222 23.09 12.34 -2.01
N ALA A 223 23.02 11.01 -1.84
CA ALA A 223 23.38 10.33 -0.59
C ALA A 223 24.87 9.98 -0.49
N GLU A 224 25.67 10.34 -1.50
CA GLU A 224 27.10 10.01 -1.58
C GLU A 224 27.39 8.50 -1.41
N ALA A 225 26.42 7.67 -1.78
CA ALA A 225 26.47 6.22 -1.61
C ALA A 225 27.28 5.51 -2.71
N ILE A 226 27.76 6.20 -3.74
CA ILE A 226 28.44 5.56 -4.88
C ILE A 226 29.88 6.02 -4.96
N THR A 227 30.81 5.08 -4.82
CA THR A 227 32.25 5.32 -4.85
C THR A 227 32.92 4.57 -5.99
N GLY A 228 34.04 5.09 -6.49
CA GLY A 228 34.77 4.46 -7.59
C GLY A 228 35.77 5.41 -8.24
N VAL A 229 36.58 4.86 -9.15
CA VAL A 229 37.59 5.60 -9.91
C VAL A 229 37.18 5.62 -11.37
N ILE A 230 37.35 6.77 -12.04
CA ILE A 230 37.05 6.89 -13.47
C ILE A 230 37.85 5.83 -14.26
N LYS A 231 37.19 5.20 -15.25
CA LYS A 231 37.67 4.03 -16.02
C LYS A 231 37.71 2.70 -15.25
N SER A 232 37.21 2.66 -14.01
CA SER A 232 36.99 1.43 -13.25
C SER A 232 35.51 1.30 -12.87
N PRO A 233 35.00 0.08 -12.64
CA PRO A 233 33.66 -0.11 -12.10
C PRO A 233 33.46 0.64 -10.78
N PHE A 234 32.29 1.26 -10.63
CA PHE A 234 31.86 1.93 -9.41
C PHE A 234 31.10 0.93 -8.53
N VAL A 235 31.00 1.22 -7.23
CA VAL A 235 30.34 0.39 -6.22
C VAL A 235 29.35 1.26 -5.43
N ILE A 236 28.19 0.67 -5.12
CA ILE A 236 27.16 1.29 -4.27
C ILE A 236 27.34 0.75 -2.85
N ASP A 237 27.47 1.67 -1.89
CA ASP A 237 27.42 1.41 -0.45
C ASP A 237 25.95 1.23 -0.02
N PRO A 238 25.55 0.00 0.35
CA PRO A 238 24.16 -0.28 0.70
C PRO A 238 23.73 0.40 2.01
N GLU A 239 24.66 0.71 2.91
CA GLU A 239 24.33 1.37 4.18
C GLU A 239 24.00 2.85 3.99
N LYS A 240 24.58 3.48 2.97
CA LYS A 240 24.32 4.89 2.62
C LYS A 240 23.21 5.06 1.58
N CYS A 241 22.93 4.02 0.81
CA CYS A 241 22.01 4.09 -0.32
C CYS A 241 20.54 4.21 0.15
N VAL A 242 19.93 5.38 -0.10
CA VAL A 242 18.50 5.63 0.19
C VAL A 242 17.53 5.10 -0.89
N LYS A 243 18.05 4.40 -1.91
CA LYS A 243 17.25 3.76 -2.98
C LYS A 243 16.30 4.76 -3.66
N CYS A 244 16.86 5.87 -4.13
CA CYS A 244 16.12 6.92 -4.85
C CYS A 244 16.09 6.69 -6.38
N TYR A 245 16.76 5.64 -6.88
CA TYR A 245 16.80 5.21 -8.29
C TYR A 245 17.39 6.21 -9.30
N THR A 246 17.79 7.41 -8.87
CA THR A 246 18.41 8.43 -9.74
C THR A 246 19.66 7.91 -10.47
N CYS A 247 20.44 7.04 -9.83
CA CYS A 247 21.63 6.47 -10.44
C CYS A 247 21.32 5.53 -11.61
N ILE A 248 20.17 4.84 -11.60
CA ILE A 248 19.72 3.97 -12.70
C ILE A 248 19.42 4.84 -13.93
N GLU A 249 18.60 5.88 -13.75
CA GLU A 249 18.24 6.82 -14.83
C GLU A 249 19.47 7.53 -15.43
N ALA A 250 20.49 7.79 -14.59
CA ALA A 250 21.72 8.45 -15.02
C ALA A 250 22.72 7.53 -15.74
N CYS A 251 22.55 6.21 -15.66
CA CYS A 251 23.49 5.24 -16.21
C CYS A 251 23.24 5.02 -17.71
N PRO A 252 24.14 5.45 -18.62
CA PRO A 252 23.92 5.32 -20.06
C PRO A 252 24.23 3.91 -20.60
N PHE A 253 24.57 2.97 -19.71
CA PHE A 253 24.99 1.61 -20.04
C PHE A 253 24.10 0.56 -19.39
N ASP A 254 23.06 0.97 -18.67
CA ASP A 254 22.15 0.08 -17.93
C ASP A 254 22.89 -0.87 -16.98
N ALA A 255 24.02 -0.41 -16.43
CA ALA A 255 24.90 -1.20 -15.57
C ALA A 255 24.43 -1.29 -14.11
N ILE A 256 23.24 -0.78 -13.76
CA ILE A 256 22.75 -0.74 -12.39
C ILE A 256 21.45 -1.53 -12.31
N GLN A 257 21.39 -2.50 -11.41
CA GLN A 257 20.26 -3.41 -11.27
C GLN A 257 19.77 -3.47 -9.83
N GLU A 258 18.50 -3.82 -9.69
CA GLU A 258 17.91 -4.22 -8.42
C GLU A 258 18.28 -5.67 -8.14
N VAL A 259 18.85 -5.92 -6.98
CA VAL A 259 19.21 -7.26 -6.50
C VAL A 259 18.43 -7.52 -5.24
N GLU A 260 17.67 -8.62 -5.27
CA GLU A 260 17.00 -9.15 -4.10
C GLU A 260 18.03 -9.87 -3.22
N ILE A 261 18.09 -9.50 -1.95
CA ILE A 261 18.94 -10.10 -0.93
C ILE A 261 18.14 -11.28 -0.39
N ASP A 262 18.58 -12.49 -0.73
CA ASP A 262 18.11 -13.70 -0.08
C ASP A 262 18.49 -13.63 1.41
N GLY A 263 17.48 -13.64 2.28
CA GLY A 263 17.62 -13.82 3.73
C GLY A 263 17.39 -15.27 4.09
#